data_AF-A0AA49GEF7-F1
#
_entry.id   AF-A0AA49GEF7-F1
#
_cell.length_a   1.000
_cell.length_b   1.000
_cell.length_c   1.000
_cell.angle_alpha   90.00
_cell.angle_beta   90.00
_cell.angle_gamma   90.00
#
_symmetry.space_group_name_H-M   'P 1'
#
loop_
_entity.id
_entity.type
_entity.pdbx_description
1 polymer ?
#
loop_
_entity_poly.entity_id
_entity_poly.type
_entity_poly.pdbx_seq_one_letter_code
_entity_poly.pdbx_strand_id
1 'polypeptide(L)' 'MLDYAKSILSKVSFDRRLFEKELTKAIALLVEHELNLLKEWCYRNFSSKYRDVLNKHFQTI' A
#
# COMPACT_ATOMS: atom_id res chain seq x y z
N MET A 1 -8.21 -7.47 7.85
CA MET A 1 -7.72 -7.70 6.46
C MET A 1 -6.36 -7.07 6.22
N LEU A 2 -5.92 -6.16 7.09
CA LEU A 2 -4.65 -5.44 6.98
C LEU A 2 -3.41 -6.34 6.82
N ASP A 3 -3.24 -7.38 7.65
CA ASP A 3 -2.03 -8.22 7.58
C ASP A 3 -1.93 -9.03 6.28
N TYR A 4 -3.07 -9.42 5.72
CA TYR A 4 -3.13 -10.03 4.40
C TYR A 4 -2.63 -9.06 3.32
N ALA A 5 -3.14 -7.82 3.33
CA ALA A 5 -2.69 -6.78 2.40
C ALA A 5 -1.18 -6.50 2.54
N LYS A 6 -0.65 -6.37 3.76
CA LYS A 6 0.79 -6.20 4.03
C LYS A 6 1.61 -7.36 3.46
N SER A 7 1.16 -8.60 3.68
CA SER A 7 1.86 -9.79 3.17
C SER A 7 1.92 -9.79 1.63
N ILE A 8 0.81 -9.49 0.97
CA ILE A 8 0.76 -9.42 -0.50
C ILE A 8 1.66 -8.31 -1.02
N LEU A 9 1.54 -7.09 -0.48
CA LEU A 9 2.35 -5.94 -0.89
C LEU A 9 3.86 -6.21 -0.76
N SER A 10 4.28 -6.82 0.35
CA SER A 10 5.68 -7.25 0.53
C SER A 10 6.11 -8.25 -0.54
N LYS A 11 5.28 -9.27 -0.81
CA LYS A 11 5.58 -10.29 -1.82
C LYS A 11 5.69 -9.72 -3.22
N VAL A 12 4.86 -8.75 -3.58
CA VAL A 12 4.87 -8.16 -4.93
C VAL A 12 5.76 -6.92 -5.07
N SER A 13 6.42 -6.49 -4.00
CA SER A 13 7.23 -5.26 -3.96
C SER A 13 8.45 -5.26 -4.90
N PHE A 14 8.80 -6.41 -5.49
CA PHE A 14 9.85 -6.49 -6.50
C PHE A 14 9.44 -5.87 -7.84
N ASP A 15 8.14 -5.85 -8.18
CA ASP A 15 7.60 -5.29 -9.42
C ASP A 15 6.70 -4.09 -9.14
N ARG A 16 7.03 -2.96 -9.74
CA ARG A 16 6.34 -1.69 -9.52
C ARG A 16 4.87 -1.73 -9.95
N ARG A 17 4.57 -2.33 -11.10
CA ARG A 17 3.21 -2.38 -11.66
C ARG A 17 2.34 -3.31 -10.82
N LEU A 18 2.89 -4.45 -10.40
CA LEU A 18 2.19 -5.40 -9.54
C LEU A 18 1.96 -4.81 -8.14
N PHE A 19 2.96 -4.14 -7.57
CA PHE A 19 2.83 -3.42 -6.29
C PHE A 19 1.70 -2.38 -6.35
N GLU A 20 1.68 -1.52 -7.36
CA GLU A 20 0.63 -0.51 -7.51
C GLU A 20 -0.76 -1.15 -7.67
N LYS A 21 -0.87 -2.23 -8.45
CA LYS A 21 -2.12 -2.97 -8.63
C LYS A 21 -2.65 -3.56 -7.32
N GLU A 22 -1.80 -4.21 -6.53
CA GLU A 22 -2.23 -4.80 -5.26
C GLU A 22 -2.47 -3.73 -4.18
N LEU A 23 -1.77 -2.59 -4.23
CA LEU A 23 -2.03 -1.45 -3.36
C LEU A 23 -3.43 -0.89 -3.57
N THR A 24 -3.86 -0.70 -4.83
CA THR A 24 -5.22 -0.23 -5.13
C THR A 24 -6.27 -1.21 -4.61
N LYS A 25 -6.04 -2.53 -4.74
CA LYS A 25 -6.95 -3.54 -4.16
C LYS A 25 -6.99 -3.48 -2.64
N ALA A 26 -5.84 -3.34 -1.99
CA ALA A 26 -5.77 -3.21 -0.54
C ALA A 26 -6.54 -1.97 -0.06
N ILE A 27 -6.39 -0.84 -0.76
CA ILE A 27 -7.11 0.40 -0.43
C ILE A 27 -8.63 0.22 -0.56
N ALA A 28 -9.10 -0.48 -1.60
CA ALA A 28 -10.53 -0.75 -1.79
C ALA A 28 -11.10 -1.77 -0.79
N LEU A 29 -10.26 -2.64 -0.21
CA LEU A 29 -10.67 -3.73 0.67
C LEU A 29 -10.77 -3.33 2.15
N LEU A 30 -9.94 -2.39 2.59
CA LEU A 30 -9.77 -2.05 4.00
C LEU A 30 -10.73 -0.96 4.46
N VAL A 31 -11.13 -1.04 5.73
CA VAL A 31 -11.88 0.04 6.40
C VAL A 31 -10.95 1.19 6.80
N GLU A 32 -11.52 2.37 7.07
CA GLU A 32 -10.77 3.61 7.34
C GLU A 32 -9.67 3.46 8.39
N HIS A 33 -9.95 2.81 9.53
CA HIS A 33 -8.93 2.58 10.55
C HIS A 33 -7.75 1.72 10.04
N GLU A 34 -8.05 0.65 9.28
CA GLU A 34 -7.02 -0.19 8.68
C GLU A 34 -6.26 0.54 7.56
N LEU A 35 -6.92 1.43 6.81
CA LEU A 35 -6.29 2.25 5.78
C LEU A 35 -5.22 3.19 6.33
N ASN A 36 -5.50 3.85 7.46
CA ASN A 36 -4.52 4.70 8.14
C ASN A 36 -3.28 3.89 8.57
N LEU A 37 -3.49 2.71 9.14
CA LEU A 37 -2.40 1.81 9.50
C LEU A 37 -1.64 1.27 8.28
N LEU A 38 -2.34 1.00 7.17
CA LEU A 38 -1.71 0.60 5.91
C LEU A 38 -0.85 1.72 5.34
N LYS A 39 -1.34 2.97 5.34
CA LYS A 39 -0.64 4.16 4.86
C LYS A 39 0.70 4.33 5.58
N GLU A 40 0.69 4.41 6.91
CA GLU A 40 1.91 4.54 7.71
C GLU A 40 2.90 3.42 7.43
N TRP A 41 2.40 2.19 7.36
CA TRP A 41 3.24 1.02 7.10
C TRP A 41 3.85 1.07 5.69
N CYS A 42 3.09 1.46 4.66
CA CYS A 42 3.60 1.57 3.30
C CYS A 42 4.69 2.65 3.19
N TYR A 43 4.47 3.83 3.80
CA TYR A 43 5.49 4.88 3.82
C TYR A 43 6.74 4.44 4.57
N ARG A 44 6.62 3.70 5.68
CA ARG A 44 7.79 3.18 6.40
C ARG A 44 8.61 2.18 5.58
N ASN A 45 7.96 1.29 4.84
CA ASN A 45 8.63 0.16 4.19
C ASN A 45 9.01 0.42 2.72
N PHE A 46 8.27 1.27 2.02
CA PHE A 46 8.38 1.40 0.56
C PHE A 46 8.59 2.83 0.06
N SER A 47 8.67 3.83 0.95
CA SER A 47 8.90 5.22 0.53
C SER A 47 10.23 5.46 -0.19
N SER A 48 11.25 4.63 0.04
CA SER A 48 12.52 4.76 -0.69
C SER A 48 12.38 4.42 -2.18
N LYS A 49 11.46 3.50 -2.54
CA LYS A 49 11.34 2.96 -3.90
C LYS A 49 10.07 3.40 -4.64
N TYR A 50 8.98 3.63 -3.91
CA TYR A 50 7.65 3.85 -4.47
C TYR A 50 6.96 5.09 -3.93
N ARG A 51 7.71 6.10 -3.45
CA ARG A 51 7.15 7.33 -2.86
C ARG A 51 6.07 7.98 -3.71
N ASP A 52 6.30 8.02 -5.02
CA ASP A 52 5.39 8.64 -5.99
C ASP A 52 4.09 7.85 -6.15
N VAL A 53 4.17 6.51 -6.17
CA VAL A 53 2.99 5.63 -6.13
C VAL A 53 2.23 5.84 -4.82
N LEU A 54 2.91 5.85 -3.67
CA LEU A 54 2.27 6.05 -2.37
C LEU A 54 1.55 7.40 -2.30
N ASN A 55 2.22 8.48 -2.73
CA ASN A 55 1.62 9.81 -2.75
C ASN A 55 0.39 9.86 -3.64
N LYS A 56 0.44 9.26 -4.85
CA LYS A 56 -0.68 9.22 -5.78
C LYS A 56 -1.94 8.58 -5.16
N HIS A 57 -1.78 7.49 -4.42
CA HIS A 57 -2.92 6.72 -3.89
C HIS A 57 -3.38 7.17 -2.50
N PHE A 58 -2.48 7.70 -1.66
CA PHE A 58 -2.82 8.15 -0.30
C PHE A 58 -3.05 9.67 -0.15
N GLN A 59 -2.92 10.47 -1.22
CA GLN A 59 -3.16 11.92 -1.16
C GLN A 59 -4.61 12.31 -0.88
N THR A 60 -5.57 11.44 -1.19
CA THR A 60 -7.03 11.71 -1.08
C THR A 60 -7.64 11.07 0.17
N ILE A 61 -6.81 10.45 1.02
CA ILE A 61 -7.21 9.74 2.24
C ILE A 61 -6.63 10.45 3.46
#